data_AF-A0A938L5Q4-F1
#
_entry.id   AF-A0A938L5Q4-F1
#
_cell.length_a   1.000
_cell.length_b   1.000
_cell.length_c   1.000
_cell.angle_alpha   90.00
_cell.angle_beta   90.00
_cell.angle_gamma   90.00
#
_symmetry.space_group_name_H-M   'P 1'
#
loop_
_entity.id
_entity.type
_entity.pdbx_description
1 polymer ?
#
loop_
_entity_poly.entity_id
_entity_poly.type
_entity_poly.pdbx_seq_one_letter_code
_entity_poly.pdbx_strand_id
1 'polypeptide(L)'
;MGEIRGRLLIGGMVLRNLEASLDHGAHDSESGWTGSLLIDPPQQESLQVGRPYRLELDDERAGQIEVTQIECIPGQRQLRAHIRGCSPLKWSPYAHEHHHDSVISLTPAAILGDA
;
A
#
# COMPACT_ATOMS: atom_id res chain seq x y z
N MET A 1 16.26 11.06 3.83
CA MET A 1 14.88 10.65 3.50
C MET A 1 14.99 9.44 2.59
N GLY A 2 14.38 8.31 2.96
CA GLY A 2 14.34 7.12 2.12
C GLY A 2 13.03 7.11 1.36
N GLU A 3 13.11 7.09 0.02
CA GLU A 3 11.96 6.80 -0.83
C GLU A 3 11.67 5.30 -0.73
N ILE A 4 10.41 4.96 -0.45
CA ILE A 4 9.96 3.59 -0.31
C ILE A 4 8.76 3.38 -1.21
N ARG A 5 8.72 2.23 -1.87
CA ARG A 5 7.62 1.85 -2.74
C ARG A 5 6.77 0.78 -2.09
N GLY A 6 5.48 0.84 -2.37
CA GLY A 6 4.54 -0.14 -1.83
C GLY A 6 3.12 0.03 -2.33
N ARG A 7 2.21 -0.59 -1.58
CA ARG A 7 0.78 -0.60 -1.82
C ARG A 7 -0.01 -0.37 -0.53
N LEU A 8 -1.18 0.27 -0.66
CA LEU A 8 -2.09 0.50 0.45
C LEU A 8 -3.34 -0.34 0.24
N LEU A 9 -3.69 -1.11 1.26
CA LEU A 9 -4.88 -1.95 1.28
C LEU A 9 -6.04 -1.19 1.94
N ILE A 10 -7.12 -1.00 1.17
CA ILE A 10 -8.32 -0.26 1.58
C ILE A 10 -9.53 -1.17 1.38
N GLY A 11 -9.99 -1.84 2.45
CA GLY A 11 -11.28 -2.56 2.43
C GLY A 11 -11.49 -3.51 1.25
N GLY A 12 -10.44 -4.16 0.73
CA GLY A 12 -10.47 -5.04 -0.45
C GLY A 12 -9.92 -4.42 -1.74
N MET A 13 -9.64 -3.11 -1.77
CA MET A 13 -8.97 -2.43 -2.87
C MET A 13 -7.48 -2.26 -2.59
N VAL A 14 -6.67 -2.27 -3.66
CA VAL A 14 -5.21 -2.09 -3.59
C VAL A 14 -4.85 -0.81 -4.33
N LEU A 15 -4.34 0.19 -3.63
CA LEU A 15 -3.67 1.32 -4.27
C LEU A 15 -2.24 0.91 -4.60
N ARG A 16 -1.89 0.96 -5.89
CA ARG A 16 -0.57 0.59 -6.42
C ARG A 16 0.26 1.83 -6.70
N ASN A 17 1.57 1.65 -6.88
CA ASN A 17 2.52 2.70 -7.23
C ASN A 17 2.61 3.83 -6.18
N LEU A 18 2.51 3.46 -4.90
CA LEU A 18 2.66 4.45 -3.86
C LEU A 18 4.14 4.75 -3.66
N GLU A 19 4.50 6.00 -3.88
CA GLU A 19 5.79 6.54 -3.50
C GLU A 19 5.64 7.14 -2.11
N ALA A 20 6.23 6.44 -1.13
CA ALA A 20 6.23 6.79 0.27
C ALA A 20 7.58 7.42 0.65
N SER A 21 7.57 8.66 1.09
CA SER A 21 8.74 9.24 1.77
C SER A 21 8.55 9.08 3.27
N LEU A 22 9.36 8.24 3.93
CA LEU A 22 9.34 8.10 5.38
C LEU A 22 10.29 9.09 6.04
N ASP A 23 9.75 9.96 6.89
CA ASP A 23 10.57 10.79 7.76
C ASP A 23 10.93 9.97 9.00
N HIS A 24 12.23 9.73 9.20
CA HIS A 24 12.73 9.10 10.42
C HIS A 24 12.84 10.16 11.52
N GLY A 25 11.69 10.71 11.90
CA GLY A 25 11.56 11.64 13.00
C GLY A 25 11.19 10.92 14.29
N ALA A 26 12.07 11.06 15.29
CA ALA A 26 11.95 10.65 16.70
C ALA A 26 12.30 9.19 17.03
N HIS A 27 13.58 9.02 17.37
CA HIS A 27 14.17 7.84 18.00
C HIS A 27 13.65 7.56 19.44
N ASP A 28 12.62 8.29 19.91
CA ASP A 28 12.29 8.34 21.35
C ASP A 28 10.82 8.70 21.66
N SER A 29 9.88 8.49 20.74
CA SER A 29 8.48 8.76 21.06
C SER A 29 7.57 7.69 20.47
N GLU A 30 6.61 7.28 21.28
CA GLU A 30 5.45 6.43 20.96
C GLU A 30 4.60 6.96 19.77
N SER A 31 5.00 8.11 19.23
CA SER A 31 4.57 8.73 17.99
C SER A 31 5.20 8.02 16.80
N GLY A 32 4.52 6.99 16.28
CA GLY A 32 4.94 6.26 15.09
C GLY A 32 5.35 7.16 13.91
N TRP A 33 6.25 6.62 13.10
CA TRP A 33 6.85 7.22 11.90
C TRP A 33 5.82 7.94 11.01
N THR A 34 6.21 9.01 10.33
CA THR A 34 5.35 9.76 9.41
C THR A 34 5.85 9.65 7.98
N GLY A 35 4.98 9.94 7.03
CA GLY A 35 5.37 10.00 5.64
C GLY A 35 4.29 10.62 4.77
N SER A 36 4.50 10.53 3.46
CA SER A 36 3.50 10.95 2.49
C SER A 36 3.45 9.99 1.32
N LEU A 37 2.26 9.81 0.75
CA LEU A 37 1.96 8.96 -0.39
C LEU A 37 1.47 9.82 -1.55
N LEU A 38 1.95 9.55 -2.76
CA LEU A 38 1.34 10.08 -3.98
C LEU A 38 0.17 9.19 -4.41
N ILE A 39 -0.99 9.80 -4.62
CA ILE A 39 -2.21 9.11 -5.02
C ILE A 39 -2.85 9.82 -6.22
N ASP A 40 -3.60 9.09 -7.03
CA ASP A 40 -4.43 9.68 -8.08
C ASP A 40 -5.69 10.33 -7.48
N PRO A 41 -6.21 11.43 -8.07
CA PRO A 41 -7.43 12.08 -7.60
C PRO A 41 -8.64 11.16 -7.30
N PRO A 42 -8.99 10.17 -8.13
CA PRO A 42 -10.10 9.25 -7.81
C PRO A 42 -9.82 8.35 -6.59
N GLN A 43 -8.56 8.13 -6.21
CA GLN A 43 -8.21 7.32 -5.04
C GLN A 43 -8.52 8.06 -3.73
N GLN A 44 -8.56 9.40 -3.75
CA GLN A 44 -8.94 10.22 -2.59
C GLN A 44 -10.33 9.83 -2.07
N GLU A 45 -11.28 9.49 -2.95
CA GLU A 45 -12.65 9.12 -2.57
C GLU A 45 -12.69 7.85 -1.71
N SER A 46 -11.66 7.01 -1.82
CA SER A 46 -11.51 5.79 -1.03
C SER A 46 -10.78 6.03 0.30
N LEU A 47 -10.18 7.22 0.49
CA LEU A 47 -9.41 7.58 1.65
C LEU A 47 -10.18 8.52 2.58
N GLN A 48 -10.34 8.06 3.80
CA GLN A 48 -10.86 8.82 4.94
C GLN A 48 -9.73 9.17 5.90
N VAL A 49 -9.69 10.44 6.31
CA VAL A 49 -8.76 10.95 7.33
C VAL A 49 -9.06 10.30 8.69
N GLY A 50 -8.00 9.90 9.40
CA GLY A 50 -8.08 9.27 10.73
C GLY A 50 -8.52 7.80 10.73
N ARG A 51 -8.80 7.22 9.56
CA ARG A 51 -9.12 5.80 9.44
C ARG A 51 -7.83 4.98 9.29
N PRO A 52 -7.70 3.83 9.99
CA PRO A 52 -6.55 2.96 9.84
C PRO A 52 -6.61 2.15 8.53
N TYR A 53 -5.48 2.10 7.83
CA TYR A 53 -5.24 1.32 6.62
C TYR A 53 -3.99 0.46 6.79
N ARG A 54 -3.88 -0.59 5.98
CA ARG A 54 -2.69 -1.45 5.97
C ARG A 54 -1.79 -1.07 4.80
N LEU A 55 -0.57 -0.65 5.12
CA LEU A 55 0.51 -0.38 4.17
C LEU A 55 1.38 -1.62 4.06
N GLU A 56 1.70 -2.01 2.83
CA GLU A 56 2.63 -3.09 2.51
C GLU A 56 3.68 -2.53 1.56
N LEU A 57 4.95 -2.67 1.93
CA LEU A 57 6.10 -2.15 1.21
C LEU A 57 6.72 -3.26 0.37
N ASP A 58 7.44 -2.86 -0.69
CA ASP A 58 8.10 -3.78 -1.61
C ASP A 58 9.29 -4.52 -0.98
N ASP A 59 9.74 -4.09 0.20
CA ASP A 59 10.80 -4.73 0.98
C ASP A 59 10.26 -5.66 2.07
N GLU A 60 9.09 -6.24 1.82
CA GLU A 60 8.40 -7.22 2.68
C GLU A 60 7.93 -6.66 4.03
N ARG A 61 8.01 -5.35 4.25
CA ARG A 61 7.53 -4.74 5.49
C ARG A 61 6.07 -4.34 5.36
N ALA A 62 5.29 -4.54 6.42
CA ALA A 62 3.91 -4.09 6.50
C ALA A 62 3.64 -3.41 7.85
N GLY A 63 2.69 -2.49 7.85
CA GLY A 63 2.26 -1.77 9.05
C GLY A 63 0.89 -1.12 8.87
N GLN A 64 0.31 -0.70 9.99
CA GLN A 64 -0.89 0.14 9.96
C GLN A 64 -0.52 1.61 9.90
N ILE A 65 -1.24 2.34 9.06
CA ILE A 65 -1.14 3.79 8.93
C ILE A 65 -2.52 4.44 9.06
N GLU A 66 -2.53 5.72 9.34
CA GLU A 66 -3.70 6.60 9.16
C GLU A 66 -3.35 7.71 8.18
N VAL A 67 -4.32 8.13 7.37
CA VAL A 67 -4.18 9.35 6.55
C VAL A 67 -4.51 10.53 7.45
N THR A 68 -3.60 11.49 7.54
CA THR A 68 -3.76 12.68 8.38
C THR A 68 -4.21 13.89 7.57
N GLN A 69 -3.79 13.99 6.30
CA GLN A 69 -4.13 15.10 5.42
C GLN A 69 -4.01 14.67 3.96
N ILE A 70 -4.80 15.29 3.07
CA ILE A 70 -4.65 15.14 1.61
C ILE A 70 -4.57 16.54 1.01
N GLU A 71 -3.56 16.79 0.18
CA GLU A 71 -3.34 18.08 -0.47
C GLU A 71 -3.07 17.93 -1.97
N CYS A 72 -3.48 18.95 -2.74
CA CYS A 72 -3.14 19.05 -4.15
C CYS A 72 -1.71 19.58 -4.29
N ILE A 73 -0.89 18.91 -5.10
CA ILE A 73 0.47 19.37 -5.38
C ILE A 73 0.41 20.29 -6.62
N PRO A 74 0.83 21.56 -6.53
CA PRO A 74 0.77 22.47 -7.66
C PRO A 74 1.65 21.96 -8.81
N GLY A 75 1.08 21.90 -10.01
CA GLY A 75 1.76 21.43 -11.21
C GLY A 75 1.85 19.91 -11.36
N GLN A 76 1.29 19.13 -10.43
CA GLN A 76 1.18 17.68 -10.58
C GLN A 76 -0.28 17.24 -10.74
N ARG A 77 -0.48 16.11 -11.42
CA ARG A 77 -1.80 15.47 -11.56
C ARG A 77 -2.19 14.65 -10.33
N GLN A 78 -1.22 14.28 -9.51
CA GLN A 78 -1.38 13.47 -8.31
C GLN A 78 -1.59 14.36 -7.09
N LEU A 79 -2.18 13.77 -6.06
CA LEU A 79 -2.38 14.35 -4.74
C LEU A 79 -1.36 13.77 -3.77
N ARG A 80 -1.01 14.53 -2.72
CA ARG A 80 -0.19 14.06 -1.63
C ARG A 80 -1.06 13.74 -0.42
N ALA A 81 -1.09 12.48 -0.02
CA ALA A 81 -1.68 12.04 1.23
C ALA A 81 -0.60 11.94 2.31
N HIS A 82 -0.68 12.76 3.36
CA HIS A 82 0.14 12.63 4.55
C HIS A 82 -0.35 11.46 5.38
N ILE A 83 0.60 10.67 5.87
CA ILE A 83 0.34 9.45 6.61
C ILE A 83 1.14 9.41 7.91
N ARG A 84 0.57 8.72 8.90
CA ARG A 84 1.23 8.41 10.15
C ARG A 84 1.12 6.92 10.43
N GLY A 85 2.23 6.30 10.80
CA GLY A 85 2.29 4.93 11.26
C GLY A 85 1.61 4.79 12.62
N CYS A 86 0.59 3.96 12.68
CA CYS A 86 -0.03 3.53 13.94
C CYS A 86 0.77 2.41 14.62
N SER A 87 1.73 1.82 13.90
CA SER A 87 2.53 0.69 14.37
C SER A 87 3.89 0.67 13.67
N PRO A 88 4.93 0.09 14.29
CA PRO A 88 6.21 -0.11 13.61
C PRO A 88 6.01 -1.05 12.41
N LEU A 89 6.74 -0.74 11.32
CA LEU A 89 6.80 -1.61 10.15
C LEU A 89 7.46 -2.94 10.55
N LYS A 90 6.75 -4.05 10.32
CA LYS A 90 7.23 -5.41 10.62
C LYS A 90 7.31 -6.22 9.35
N TRP A 91 8.25 -7.16 9.29
CA TRP A 91 8.30 -8.12 8.19
C TRP A 91 6.98 -8.90 8.08
N SER A 92 6.47 -9.05 6.86
CA SER A 92 5.21 -9.69 6.55
C SER A 92 5.33 -10.45 5.23
N PRO A 93 5.27 -11.80 5.23
CA PRO A 93 5.41 -12.62 4.02
C PRO A 93 4.29 -12.36 2.99
N TYR A 94 3.13 -11.89 3.46
CA TYR A 94 1.98 -11.55 2.62
C TYR A 94 2.15 -10.24 1.83
N ALA A 95 3.22 -9.48 2.06
CA ALA A 95 3.49 -8.23 1.35
C ALA A 95 3.80 -8.45 -0.14
N HIS A 96 4.00 -9.68 -0.63
CA HIS A 96 4.20 -9.98 -2.06
C HIS A 96 3.07 -10.79 -2.72
N GLU A 97 2.13 -11.38 -1.97
CA GLU A 97 1.28 -12.47 -2.51
C GLU A 97 0.21 -12.06 -3.55
N HIS A 98 0.11 -10.78 -3.95
CA HIS A 98 -0.78 -10.35 -5.03
C HIS A 98 -0.06 -10.15 -6.38
N HIS A 99 1.02 -10.88 -6.61
CA HIS A 99 1.71 -10.96 -7.90
C HIS A 99 1.55 -12.34 -8.57
N HIS A 100 0.40 -12.98 -8.42
CA HIS A 100 -0.02 -14.05 -9.33
C HIS A 100 -1.01 -13.50 -10.36
N ASP A 101 -0.40 -12.97 -11.41
CA ASP A 101 -1.00 -12.86 -12.72
C ASP A 101 -1.70 -14.18 -13.07
N SER A 102 -2.94 -14.05 -13.51
CA SER A 102 -3.82 -15.17 -13.84
C SER A 102 -3.31 -15.89 -15.09
N VAL A 103 -2.48 -16.92 -14.90
CA VAL A 103 -2.34 -17.96 -15.92
C VAL A 103 -3.00 -19.23 -15.39
N ILE A 104 -4.33 -19.25 -15.49
CA ILE A 104 -5.07 -20.51 -15.48
C ILE A 104 -4.69 -21.21 -16.78
N SER A 105 -3.62 -21.99 -16.75
CA SER A 105 -3.35 -22.97 -17.79
C SER A 105 -4.36 -24.10 -17.59
N LEU A 106 -5.55 -23.92 -18.19
CA LEU A 106 -6.53 -25.00 -18.36
C LEU A 106 -5.84 -26.09 -19.19
N THR A 107 -5.30 -27.09 -18.51
CA THR A 107 -4.94 -28.36 -19.13
C THR A 107 -6.24 -29.03 -19.54
N PRO A 108 -6.50 -29.29 -20.84
CA PRO A 108 -7.65 -30.08 -21.22
C PRO A 108 -7.42 -31.51 -20.72
N ALA A 109 -8.24 -31.93 -19.77
CA ALA A 109 -8.29 -33.31 -19.31
C ALA A 109 -8.64 -34.21 -20.50
N ALA A 110 -7.69 -35.06 -20.90
CA ALA A 110 -7.97 -36.16 -21.83
C ALA A 110 -8.88 -37.15 -21.12
N ILE A 111 -10.19 -37.02 -21.36
CA ILE A 111 -11.16 -38.09 -21.12
C ILE A 111 -11.05 -39.00 -22.33
N LEU A 112 -10.39 -40.16 -22.16
CA LEU A 112 -10.61 -41.28 -23.06
C LEU A 112 -10.75 -42.54 -22.24
N GLY A 113 -11.99 -42.78 -21.82
CA GLY A 113 -12.49 -44.10 -21.47
C GLY A 113 -13.55 -44.49 -22.49
N ASP A 114 -13.56 -45.78 -22.80
CA ASP A 114 -14.59 -46.56 -23.50
C ASP A 114 -14.50 -46.72 -25.02
N ALA A 115 -13.90 -47.85 -25.44
CA ALA A 115 -14.59 -48.93 -26.17
C ALA A 115 -13.70 -50.19 -26.22
#